data_AF-A0A955NHR6-F1
#
_entry.id   AF-A0A955NHR6-F1
#
_cell.length_a   1.000
_cell.length_b   1.000
_cell.length_c   1.000
_cell.angle_alpha   90.00
_cell.angle_beta   90.00
_cell.angle_gamma   90.00
#
_symmetry.space_group_name_H-M   'P 1'
#
loop_
_entity.id
_entity.type
_entity.pdbx_description
1 polymer ?
#
loop_
_entity_poly.entity_id
_entity_poly.type
_entity_poly.pdbx_seq_one_letter_code
_entity_poly.pdbx_strand_id
1 'polypeptide(L)'
;YFYWIKVTMLAEGPMPVNFAVNGSGLAIASEEDWKFERVRHQGKSILWGEEDPKFGTAVLLHEGMVYVYGVKHDAQGVQCAHVARVPKECLHDFEAYEYLASEGPKWSPHVRDSSPVLTGPPNEMSISFNPYLGCFLVVHSNDLSGDIVGRTAPNPWGPWSDPVVLWTVRPEYQNPPPYPPLIYAGKEHPEIAGEGGKVLYLTYIEFEEYFPHLVEVTLA
;
A
#
# COMPACT_ATOMS: atom_id res chain seq x y z
N TYR A 1 -4.21 -16.51 0.74
CA TYR A 1 -3.78 -15.66 1.88
C TYR A 1 -4.38 -14.28 1.71
N PHE A 2 -4.76 -13.61 2.80
CA PHE A 2 -5.37 -12.28 2.79
C PHE A 2 -4.84 -11.46 3.96
N TYR A 3 -4.28 -10.29 3.71
CA TYR A 3 -3.89 -9.36 4.77
C TYR A 3 -5.09 -8.52 5.18
N TRP A 4 -5.21 -8.26 6.48
CA TRP A 4 -6.30 -7.46 7.02
C TRP A 4 -5.77 -6.41 7.99
N ILE A 5 -6.50 -5.32 8.10
CA ILE A 5 -6.25 -4.25 9.06
C ILE A 5 -7.43 -4.21 10.04
N LYS A 6 -7.13 -4.07 11.33
CA LYS A 6 -8.16 -3.83 12.36
C LYS A 6 -8.28 -2.34 12.61
N VAL A 7 -9.47 -1.82 12.40
CA VAL A 7 -9.82 -0.42 12.63
C VAL A 7 -10.89 -0.35 13.71
N THR A 8 -10.79 0.64 14.60
CA THR A 8 -11.83 0.97 15.59
C THR A 8 -12.34 2.38 15.31
N MET A 9 -13.65 2.54 15.15
CA MET A 9 -14.28 3.85 15.02
C MET A 9 -14.22 4.59 16.36
N LEU A 10 -13.89 5.87 16.31
CA LEU A 10 -13.83 6.76 17.46
C LEU A 10 -15.12 7.58 17.57
N ALA A 11 -15.57 7.82 18.80
CA ALA A 11 -16.75 8.63 19.07
C ALA A 11 -16.56 10.12 18.74
N GLU A 12 -15.31 10.60 18.85
CA GLU A 12 -14.91 11.97 18.58
C GLU A 12 -13.72 11.98 17.61
N GLY A 13 -13.61 13.05 16.82
CA GLY A 13 -12.54 13.23 15.84
C GLY A 13 -13.01 14.00 14.60
N PRO A 14 -12.09 14.47 13.75
CA PRO A 14 -12.46 15.07 12.49
C PRO A 14 -13.08 14.01 11.58
N MET A 15 -14.28 14.24 11.08
CA MET A 15 -14.81 13.47 9.95
C MET A 15 -13.99 13.80 8.70
N PRO A 16 -13.61 12.81 7.86
CA PRO A 16 -13.97 11.38 7.91
C PRO A 16 -12.99 10.46 8.65
N VAL A 17 -11.98 11.01 9.32
CA VAL A 17 -10.85 10.27 9.90
C VAL A 17 -11.04 9.94 11.38
N ASN A 18 -12.28 9.76 11.84
CA ASN A 18 -12.60 9.39 13.23
C ASN A 18 -12.42 7.90 13.48
N PHE A 19 -11.22 7.38 13.25
CA PHE A 19 -10.87 5.98 13.48
C PHE A 19 -9.43 5.81 13.93
N ALA A 20 -9.17 4.71 14.65
CA ALA A 20 -7.83 4.28 15.03
C ALA A 20 -7.48 2.97 14.34
N VAL A 21 -6.26 2.88 13.79
CA VAL A 21 -5.73 1.65 13.17
C VAL A 21 -4.98 0.84 14.21
N ASN A 22 -5.62 -0.21 14.74
CA ASN A 22 -5.10 -0.98 15.87
C ASN A 22 -3.96 -1.95 15.49
N GLY A 23 -3.80 -2.23 14.20
CA GLY A 23 -2.79 -3.18 13.71
C GLY A 23 -3.26 -3.95 12.49
N SER A 24 -2.43 -4.89 12.05
CA SER A 24 -2.67 -5.71 10.87
C SER A 24 -2.29 -7.17 11.12
N GLY A 25 -2.77 -8.05 10.26
CA GLY A 25 -2.49 -9.47 10.34
C GLY A 25 -2.79 -10.21 9.04
N LEU A 26 -2.65 -11.53 9.10
CA LEU A 26 -2.84 -12.42 7.96
C LEU A 26 -4.01 -13.36 8.22
N ALA A 27 -4.71 -13.74 7.16
CA ALA A 27 -5.72 -14.77 7.15
C ALA A 27 -5.45 -15.75 5.99
N ILE A 28 -5.88 -16.99 6.18
CA ILE A 28 -5.90 -18.03 5.16
C ILE A 28 -7.36 -18.21 4.75
N ALA A 29 -7.61 -18.21 3.45
CA ALA A 29 -8.93 -18.43 2.90
C ALA A 29 -8.97 -19.83 2.29
N SER A 30 -10.05 -20.55 2.51
CA SER A 30 -10.38 -21.77 1.78
C SER A 30 -10.97 -21.39 0.41
N GLU A 31 -10.44 -21.98 -0.67
CA GLU A 31 -10.96 -21.75 -2.02
C GLU A 31 -12.30 -22.46 -2.26
N GLU A 32 -12.66 -23.44 -1.42
CA GLU A 32 -13.90 -24.21 -1.56
C GLU A 32 -15.11 -23.48 -0.96
N ASP A 33 -14.95 -22.89 0.23
CA ASP A 33 -16.05 -22.32 1.01
C ASP A 33 -15.86 -20.86 1.41
N TRP A 34 -14.77 -20.23 0.98
CA TRP A 34 -14.44 -18.82 1.24
C TRP A 34 -14.46 -18.46 2.73
N LYS A 35 -14.20 -19.44 3.60
CA LYS A 35 -13.99 -19.16 5.02
C LYS A 35 -12.57 -18.66 5.24
N PHE A 36 -12.47 -17.57 6.01
CA PHE A 36 -11.21 -16.93 6.36
C PHE A 36 -10.85 -17.23 7.81
N GLU A 37 -9.69 -17.83 8.01
CA GLU A 37 -9.12 -18.08 9.34
C GLU A 37 -7.93 -17.18 9.57
N ARG A 38 -7.95 -16.42 10.66
CA ARG A 38 -6.81 -15.56 11.03
C ARG A 38 -5.64 -16.40 11.48
N VAL A 39 -4.48 -16.17 10.87
CA VAL A 39 -3.21 -16.70 11.34
C VAL A 39 -2.94 -16.13 12.73
N ARG A 40 -2.41 -16.98 13.61
CA ARG A 40 -2.04 -16.60 14.97
C ARG A 40 -0.57 -16.84 15.21
N HIS A 41 0.08 -15.87 15.83
CA HIS A 41 1.44 -15.98 16.32
C HIS A 41 1.46 -15.61 17.80
N GLN A 42 2.06 -16.47 18.64
CA GLN A 42 2.07 -16.32 20.10
C GLN A 42 0.66 -16.04 20.70
N GLY A 43 -0.36 -16.71 20.15
CA GLY A 43 -1.76 -16.58 20.58
C GLY A 43 -2.50 -15.33 20.09
N LYS A 44 -1.83 -14.40 19.40
CA LYS A 44 -2.42 -13.15 18.87
C LYS A 44 -2.66 -13.27 17.37
N SER A 45 -3.75 -12.64 16.89
CA SER A 45 -4.02 -12.53 15.45
C SER A 45 -3.59 -11.19 14.86
N ILE A 46 -3.48 -10.14 15.68
CA ILE A 46 -2.79 -8.91 15.28
C ILE A 46 -1.30 -9.23 15.33
N LEU A 47 -0.67 -9.28 14.17
CA LEU A 47 0.73 -9.69 14.00
C LEU A 47 1.67 -8.47 13.99
N TRP A 48 1.19 -7.35 13.46
CA TRP A 48 1.84 -6.04 13.55
C TRP A 48 0.92 -5.08 14.30
N GLY A 49 1.42 -4.52 15.39
CA GLY A 49 0.65 -3.70 16.33
C GLY A 49 0.43 -2.25 15.86
N GLU A 50 0.01 -1.42 16.81
CA GLU A 50 -0.29 0.00 16.59
C GLU A 50 0.96 0.81 16.20
N GLU A 51 2.12 0.51 16.78
CA GLU A 51 3.40 1.20 16.51
C GLU A 51 4.16 0.65 15.30
N ASP A 52 3.76 -0.52 14.80
CA ASP A 52 4.38 -1.17 13.67
C ASP A 52 3.83 -0.62 12.35
N PRO A 53 4.60 -0.66 11.24
CA PRO A 53 4.03 -0.47 9.91
C PRO A 53 2.87 -1.44 9.68
N LYS A 54 1.78 -0.96 9.08
CA LYS A 54 0.57 -1.75 8.83
C LYS A 54 0.77 -2.67 7.62
N PHE A 55 1.66 -3.64 7.75
CA PHE A 55 2.04 -4.56 6.68
C PHE A 55 0.83 -5.30 6.11
N GLY A 56 0.76 -5.34 4.78
CA GLY A 56 -0.37 -5.84 4.02
C GLY A 56 -1.07 -4.78 3.16
N THR A 57 -0.62 -3.52 3.23
CA THR A 57 -1.08 -2.40 2.38
C THR A 57 -0.97 -2.72 0.89
N ALA A 58 0.17 -3.30 0.50
CA ALA A 58 0.48 -3.70 -0.85
C ALA A 58 1.42 -4.91 -0.80
N VAL A 59 1.30 -5.84 -1.75
CA VAL A 59 2.03 -7.12 -1.74
C VAL A 59 2.55 -7.41 -3.14
N LEU A 60 3.82 -7.78 -3.23
CA LEU A 60 4.49 -8.16 -4.47
C LEU A 60 5.13 -9.54 -4.32
N LEU A 61 4.79 -10.48 -5.20
CA LEU A 61 5.55 -11.72 -5.36
C LEU A 61 6.60 -11.52 -6.45
N HIS A 62 7.88 -11.63 -6.10
CA HIS A 62 8.98 -11.50 -7.05
C HIS A 62 10.12 -12.47 -6.68
N GLU A 63 10.56 -13.28 -7.64
CA GLU A 63 11.65 -14.25 -7.47
C GLU A 63 11.50 -15.18 -6.25
N GLY A 64 10.28 -15.67 -6.01
CA GLY A 64 9.97 -16.59 -4.89
C GLY A 64 9.83 -15.91 -3.52
N MET A 65 10.17 -14.62 -3.42
CA MET A 65 9.98 -13.82 -2.22
C MET A 65 8.69 -13.00 -2.32
N VAL A 66 7.95 -12.92 -1.22
CA VAL A 66 6.82 -12.00 -1.07
C VAL A 66 7.32 -10.77 -0.32
N TYR A 67 7.23 -9.61 -0.98
CA TYR A 67 7.46 -8.29 -0.39
C TYR A 67 6.13 -7.73 0.09
N VAL A 68 6.06 -7.43 1.38
CA VAL A 68 4.86 -6.94 2.04
C VAL A 68 5.15 -5.51 2.48
N TYR A 69 4.39 -4.55 1.95
CA TYR A 69 4.50 -3.16 2.34
C TYR A 69 3.54 -2.85 3.46
N GLY A 70 3.97 -1.99 4.37
CA GLY A 70 3.15 -1.44 5.43
C GLY A 70 3.46 0.02 5.65
N VAL A 71 2.47 0.80 6.05
CA VAL A 71 2.63 2.23 6.32
C VAL A 71 2.49 2.50 7.82
N LYS A 72 3.32 3.39 8.34
CA LYS A 72 3.13 4.03 9.67
C LYS A 72 3.47 5.51 9.58
N HIS A 73 3.01 6.27 10.58
CA HIS A 73 3.47 7.63 10.77
C HIS A 73 4.85 7.64 11.43
N ASP A 74 5.71 8.55 11.00
CA ASP A 74 6.94 8.88 11.72
C ASP A 74 6.65 9.80 12.92
N ALA A 75 7.71 10.23 13.62
CA ALA A 75 7.59 11.10 14.78
C ALA A 75 7.05 12.51 14.46
N GLN A 76 7.05 12.91 13.18
CA GLN A 76 6.51 14.17 12.68
C GLN A 76 5.07 14.01 12.17
N GLY A 77 4.51 12.80 12.19
CA GLY A 77 3.18 12.51 11.67
C GLY A 77 3.13 12.32 10.17
N VAL A 78 4.26 12.13 9.49
CA VAL A 78 4.32 11.88 8.05
C VAL A 78 4.18 10.39 7.78
N GLN A 79 3.37 10.01 6.79
CA GLN A 79 3.21 8.61 6.40
C GLN A 79 4.45 8.11 5.66
N CYS A 80 5.00 7.02 6.14
CA CYS A 80 6.18 6.37 5.61
C CYS A 80 5.87 4.90 5.32
N ALA A 81 6.20 4.46 4.10
CA ALA A 81 6.09 3.05 3.74
C ALA A 81 7.36 2.30 4.14
N HIS A 82 7.17 1.10 4.64
CA HIS A 82 8.20 0.15 5.04
C HIS A 82 7.97 -1.16 4.27
N VAL A 83 9.00 -1.97 4.11
CA VAL A 83 8.91 -3.26 3.43
C VAL A 83 9.46 -4.39 4.31
N ALA A 84 8.69 -5.46 4.37
CA ALA A 84 9.10 -6.76 4.89
C ALA A 84 9.18 -7.74 3.71
N ARG A 85 9.93 -8.83 3.88
CA ARG A 85 9.95 -9.94 2.94
C ARG A 85 9.85 -11.28 3.66
N VAL A 86 9.30 -12.26 2.96
CA VAL A 86 9.21 -13.64 3.43
C VAL A 86 9.22 -14.58 2.21
N PRO A 87 9.81 -15.79 2.29
CA PRO A 87 9.61 -16.79 1.25
C PRO A 87 8.12 -17.10 1.08
N LYS A 88 7.66 -17.29 -0.16
CA LYS A 88 6.24 -17.49 -0.48
C LYS A 88 5.59 -18.63 0.34
N GLU A 89 6.33 -19.71 0.53
CA GLU A 89 5.94 -20.89 1.28
C GLU A 89 5.84 -20.67 2.81
N CYS A 90 6.50 -19.62 3.31
CA CYS A 90 6.58 -19.29 4.73
C CYS A 90 5.65 -18.14 5.14
N LEU A 91 4.68 -17.74 4.31
CA LEU A 91 3.78 -16.61 4.60
C LEU A 91 3.08 -16.69 5.98
N HIS A 92 2.80 -17.91 6.46
CA HIS A 92 2.17 -18.17 7.75
C HIS A 92 3.16 -18.23 8.93
N ASP A 93 4.46 -18.34 8.65
CA ASP A 93 5.52 -18.41 9.66
C ASP A 93 6.12 -17.02 9.88
N PHE A 94 5.73 -16.41 11.00
CA PHE A 94 6.12 -15.04 11.31
C PHE A 94 7.58 -14.87 11.74
N GLU A 95 8.24 -15.96 12.14
CA GLU A 95 9.68 -15.95 12.45
C GLU A 95 10.54 -15.91 11.17
N ALA A 96 9.95 -16.23 10.01
CA ALA A 96 10.61 -16.17 8.71
C ALA A 96 10.56 -14.79 8.04
N TYR A 97 9.82 -13.83 8.62
CA TYR A 97 9.73 -12.48 8.08
C TYR A 97 10.99 -11.68 8.41
N GLU A 98 11.53 -11.02 7.40
CA GLU A 98 12.62 -10.07 7.57
C GLU A 98 12.17 -8.67 7.16
N TYR A 99 12.65 -7.65 7.85
CA TYR A 99 12.28 -6.25 7.69
C TYR A 99 13.48 -5.46 7.19
N LEU A 100 13.29 -4.60 6.19
CA LEU A 100 14.38 -3.79 5.67
C LEU A 100 14.85 -2.81 6.75
N ALA A 101 16.14 -2.87 7.11
CA ALA A 101 16.73 -2.15 8.24
C ALA A 101 17.74 -1.08 7.80
N SER A 102 17.76 -0.71 6.52
CA SER A 102 18.59 0.36 5.96
C SER A 102 18.06 0.83 4.61
N GLU A 103 18.69 1.84 4.01
CA GLU A 103 18.43 2.24 2.62
C GLU A 103 18.83 1.15 1.58
N GLY A 104 19.74 0.25 1.96
CA GLY A 104 20.15 -0.91 1.16
C GLY A 104 19.55 -2.24 1.64
N PRO A 105 19.85 -3.37 0.99
CA PRO A 105 19.25 -4.69 1.27
C PRO A 105 19.81 -5.37 2.54
N LYS A 106 19.84 -4.64 3.66
CA LYS A 106 20.09 -5.18 4.98
C LYS A 106 18.76 -5.47 5.63
N TRP A 107 18.53 -6.74 5.96
CA TRP A 107 17.28 -7.21 6.53
C TRP A 107 17.50 -7.63 7.99
N SER A 108 16.52 -7.36 8.84
CA SER A 108 16.49 -7.74 10.26
C SER A 108 15.30 -8.66 10.53
N PRO A 109 15.41 -9.66 11.41
CA PRO A 109 14.25 -10.44 11.87
C PRO A 109 13.31 -9.63 12.79
N HIS A 110 13.65 -8.39 13.14
CA HIS A 110 12.88 -7.58 14.09
C HIS A 110 12.22 -6.38 13.42
N VAL A 111 10.89 -6.31 13.52
CA VAL A 111 10.08 -5.21 12.97
C VAL A 111 10.52 -3.82 13.45
N ARG A 112 10.99 -3.72 14.69
CA ARG A 112 11.46 -2.45 15.29
C ARG A 112 12.66 -1.84 14.57
N ASP A 113 13.44 -2.65 13.85
CA ASP A 113 14.61 -2.20 13.11
C ASP A 113 14.22 -1.66 11.71
N SER A 114 12.94 -1.74 11.33
CA SER A 114 12.48 -1.37 10.01
C SER A 114 12.71 0.11 9.69
N SER A 115 13.35 0.36 8.56
CA SER A 115 13.61 1.68 7.99
C SER A 115 12.61 1.99 6.86
N PRO A 116 12.19 3.25 6.70
CA PRO A 116 11.28 3.63 5.63
C PRO A 116 11.95 3.53 4.26
N VAL A 117 11.17 3.14 3.24
CA VAL A 117 11.59 3.10 1.82
C VAL A 117 10.99 4.23 1.00
N LEU A 118 9.86 4.78 1.45
CA LEU A 118 9.15 5.89 0.82
C LEU A 118 8.56 6.79 1.89
N THR A 119 8.55 8.09 1.62
CA THR A 119 7.89 9.12 2.45
C THR A 119 6.77 9.76 1.63
N GLY A 120 5.57 9.86 2.21
CA GLY A 120 4.38 10.42 1.57
C GLY A 120 3.33 9.44 1.03
N PRO A 121 3.62 8.16 0.67
CA PRO A 121 2.55 7.28 0.22
C PRO A 121 1.51 7.03 1.31
N PRO A 122 0.21 7.09 0.97
CA PRO A 122 -0.85 6.70 1.87
C PRO A 122 -0.80 5.20 2.20
N ASN A 123 -1.53 4.78 3.23
CA ASN A 123 -1.82 3.37 3.53
C ASN A 123 -2.68 2.65 2.45
N GLU A 124 -2.68 3.19 1.24
CA GLU A 124 -3.41 2.74 0.07
C GLU A 124 -2.55 3.01 -1.16
N MET A 125 -1.67 2.05 -1.47
CA MET A 125 -0.83 2.07 -2.65
C MET A 125 -0.87 0.72 -3.36
N SER A 126 -0.27 0.67 -4.54
CA SER A 126 -0.02 -0.53 -5.33
C SER A 126 1.48 -0.68 -5.60
N ILE A 127 1.91 -1.89 -5.89
CA ILE A 127 3.29 -2.21 -6.27
C ILE A 127 3.24 -3.31 -7.33
N SER A 128 3.96 -3.12 -8.43
CA SER A 128 4.17 -4.17 -9.43
C SER A 128 5.56 -4.08 -10.05
N PHE A 129 5.93 -5.10 -10.81
CA PHE A 129 7.01 -4.98 -11.79
C PHE A 129 6.37 -4.61 -13.14
N ASN A 130 6.79 -3.48 -13.72
CA ASN A 130 6.28 -3.03 -15.00
C ASN A 130 7.23 -3.48 -16.13
N PRO A 131 6.81 -4.39 -17.03
CA PRO A 131 7.70 -4.92 -18.07
C PRO A 131 8.14 -3.90 -19.11
N TYR A 132 7.29 -2.92 -19.44
CA TYR A 132 7.62 -1.84 -20.37
C TYR A 132 8.74 -0.94 -19.82
N LEU A 133 8.66 -0.60 -18.54
CA LEU A 133 9.68 0.22 -17.86
C LEU A 133 10.91 -0.59 -17.44
N GLY A 134 10.81 -1.92 -17.35
CA GLY A 134 11.88 -2.79 -16.88
C GLY A 134 12.25 -2.60 -15.41
N CYS A 135 11.33 -2.06 -14.60
CA CYS A 135 11.55 -1.72 -13.20
C CYS A 135 10.27 -1.89 -12.37
N PHE A 136 10.39 -1.77 -11.05
CA PHE A 136 9.23 -1.77 -10.15
C PHE A 136 8.54 -0.42 -10.16
N LEU A 137 7.22 -0.43 -10.06
CA LEU A 137 6.37 0.75 -10.06
C LEU A 137 5.46 0.71 -8.82
N VAL A 138 5.52 1.79 -8.03
CA VAL A 138 4.51 2.08 -7.00
C VAL A 138 3.59 3.15 -7.55
N VAL A 139 2.29 2.92 -7.48
CA VAL A 139 1.27 3.95 -7.74
C VAL A 139 0.48 4.24 -6.47
N HIS A 140 0.33 5.52 -6.17
CA HIS A 140 -0.38 6.03 -5.00
C HIS A 140 -0.99 7.43 -5.25
N SER A 141 -1.98 7.82 -4.46
CA SER A 141 -2.42 9.23 -4.40
C SER A 141 -1.33 10.11 -3.77
N ASN A 142 -1.11 11.29 -4.32
CA ASN A 142 -0.19 12.28 -3.78
C ASN A 142 -0.95 13.16 -2.77
N ASP A 143 -0.89 12.76 -1.50
CA ASP A 143 -1.74 13.29 -0.43
C ASP A 143 -3.24 13.22 -0.82
N LEU A 144 -3.97 14.33 -0.66
CA LEU A 144 -5.35 14.51 -1.08
C LEU A 144 -5.46 15.50 -2.26
N SER A 145 -4.36 15.75 -2.98
CA SER A 145 -4.23 16.86 -3.94
C SER A 145 -5.01 16.70 -5.25
N GLY A 146 -5.41 15.47 -5.59
CA GLY A 146 -5.94 15.12 -6.91
C GLY A 146 -4.93 14.44 -7.83
N ASP A 147 -3.63 14.53 -7.54
CA ASP A 147 -2.61 13.85 -8.33
C ASP A 147 -2.47 12.38 -7.92
N ILE A 148 -2.49 11.50 -8.92
CA ILE A 148 -2.08 10.10 -8.80
C ILE A 148 -0.68 9.98 -9.38
N VAL A 149 0.26 9.50 -8.58
CA VAL A 149 1.68 9.51 -8.91
C VAL A 149 2.25 8.11 -9.00
N GLY A 150 3.24 7.95 -9.88
CA GLY A 150 4.08 6.77 -10.02
C GLY A 150 5.48 7.05 -9.47
N ARG A 151 6.08 6.04 -8.84
CA ARG A 151 7.50 6.03 -8.44
C ARG A 151 8.14 4.75 -8.91
N THR A 152 9.36 4.83 -9.43
CA THR A 152 10.06 3.67 -9.98
C THR A 152 11.25 3.26 -9.13
N ALA A 153 11.60 1.98 -9.14
CA ALA A 153 12.79 1.46 -8.48
C ALA A 153 13.39 0.25 -9.20
N PRO A 154 14.72 0.04 -9.14
CA PRO A 154 15.36 -1.15 -9.68
C PRO A 154 15.12 -2.41 -8.84
N ASN A 155 14.80 -2.28 -7.56
CA ASN A 155 14.50 -3.40 -6.66
C ASN A 155 13.17 -3.16 -5.93
N PRO A 156 12.52 -4.22 -5.41
CA PRO A 156 11.31 -4.06 -4.60
C PRO A 156 11.51 -3.14 -3.38
N TRP A 157 12.69 -3.11 -2.79
CA TRP A 157 12.96 -2.24 -1.63
C TRP A 157 13.50 -0.85 -2.01
N GLY A 158 13.57 -0.50 -3.31
CA GLY A 158 14.13 0.77 -3.77
C GLY A 158 15.56 0.65 -4.34
N PRO A 159 16.31 1.76 -4.40
CA PRO A 159 15.88 3.12 -4.08
C PRO A 159 14.75 3.58 -5.02
N TRP A 160 13.77 4.29 -4.47
CA TRP A 160 12.63 4.79 -5.22
C TRP A 160 12.91 6.18 -5.80
N SER A 161 12.39 6.45 -7.00
CA SER A 161 12.44 7.78 -7.61
C SER A 161 11.56 8.79 -6.87
N ASP A 162 11.77 10.06 -7.20
CA ASP A 162 10.78 11.11 -6.97
C ASP A 162 9.45 10.77 -7.67
N PRO A 163 8.31 11.28 -7.17
CA PRO A 163 7.00 11.00 -7.75
C PRO A 163 6.87 11.68 -9.11
N VAL A 164 6.31 10.96 -10.08
CA VAL A 164 5.90 11.48 -11.39
C VAL A 164 4.39 11.42 -11.48
N VAL A 165 3.74 12.53 -11.84
CA VAL A 165 2.29 12.57 -12.02
C VAL A 165 1.91 11.70 -13.22
N LEU A 166 1.07 10.70 -12.97
CA LEU A 166 0.49 9.83 -14.00
C LEU A 166 -0.89 10.34 -14.43
N TRP A 167 -1.65 10.89 -13.47
CA TRP A 167 -2.99 11.41 -13.70
C TRP A 167 -3.31 12.52 -12.70
N THR A 168 -4.01 13.56 -13.15
CA THR A 168 -4.56 14.61 -12.26
C THR A 168 -6.07 14.58 -12.36
N VAL A 169 -6.73 14.29 -11.24
CA VAL A 169 -8.18 14.33 -11.13
C VAL A 169 -8.63 15.79 -11.06
N ARG A 170 -9.56 16.18 -11.94
CA ARG A 170 -10.14 17.52 -12.01
C ARG A 170 -11.66 17.41 -12.02
N PRO A 171 -12.27 17.20 -10.85
CA PRO A 171 -13.71 17.00 -10.78
C PRO A 171 -14.44 18.32 -11.02
N GLU A 172 -15.55 18.24 -11.76
CA GLU A 172 -16.43 19.38 -12.03
C GLU A 172 -17.72 19.24 -11.22
N TYR A 173 -17.81 19.99 -10.11
CA TYR A 173 -19.02 20.00 -9.29
C TYR A 173 -19.97 21.12 -9.71
N GLN A 174 -21.26 20.79 -9.84
CA GLN A 174 -22.31 21.81 -9.97
C GLN A 174 -22.37 22.70 -8.72
N ASN A 175 -22.14 22.11 -7.53
CA ASN A 175 -22.05 22.81 -6.25
C ASN A 175 -20.75 22.38 -5.55
N PRO A 176 -19.63 23.11 -5.72
CA PRO A 176 -18.36 22.72 -5.16
C PRO A 176 -18.36 22.80 -3.62
N PRO A 177 -17.68 21.87 -2.93
CA PRO A 177 -17.47 21.96 -1.50
C PRO A 177 -16.63 23.21 -1.13
N PRO A 178 -16.69 23.69 0.13
CA PRO A 178 -15.90 24.83 0.59
C PRO A 178 -14.40 24.52 0.78
N TYR A 179 -13.95 23.35 0.35
CA TYR A 179 -12.58 22.85 0.43
C TYR A 179 -12.19 22.14 -0.88
N PRO A 180 -10.89 21.97 -1.18
CA PRO A 180 -10.47 21.20 -2.34
C PRO A 180 -10.98 19.75 -2.27
N PRO A 181 -11.41 19.16 -3.39
CA PRO A 181 -11.91 17.79 -3.43
C PRO A 181 -10.85 16.81 -2.93
N LEU A 182 -11.25 15.83 -2.14
CA LEU A 182 -10.31 14.93 -1.49
C LEU A 182 -10.20 13.65 -2.29
N ILE A 183 -9.09 13.52 -3.02
CA ILE A 183 -8.83 12.38 -3.91
C ILE A 183 -7.84 11.44 -3.23
N TYR A 184 -8.22 10.17 -3.09
CA TYR A 184 -7.42 9.18 -2.36
C TYR A 184 -7.55 7.78 -2.98
N ALA A 185 -6.95 6.78 -2.33
CA ALA A 185 -6.94 5.38 -2.75
C ALA A 185 -6.44 5.14 -4.20
N GLY A 186 -5.55 6.02 -4.69
CA GLY A 186 -4.90 5.91 -5.99
C GLY A 186 -4.10 4.62 -6.11
N LYS A 187 -4.44 3.73 -7.04
CA LYS A 187 -3.71 2.45 -7.24
C LYS A 187 -3.73 2.05 -8.71
N GLU A 188 -2.70 1.33 -9.13
CA GLU A 188 -2.73 0.64 -10.42
C GLU A 188 -3.33 -0.77 -10.30
N HIS A 189 -3.77 -1.29 -11.45
CA HIS A 189 -4.28 -2.64 -11.64
C HIS A 189 -3.40 -3.39 -12.66
N PRO A 190 -2.26 -3.96 -12.23
CA PRO A 190 -1.32 -4.60 -13.15
C PRO A 190 -1.92 -5.82 -13.88
N GLU A 191 -2.96 -6.44 -13.31
CA GLU A 191 -3.68 -7.59 -13.86
C GLU A 191 -4.40 -7.32 -15.19
N ILE A 192 -4.69 -6.05 -15.49
CA ILE A 192 -5.37 -5.61 -16.71
C ILE A 192 -4.51 -4.66 -17.55
N ALA A 193 -3.24 -4.49 -17.21
CA ALA A 193 -2.34 -3.61 -17.95
C ALA A 193 -2.22 -4.03 -19.43
N GLY A 194 -2.24 -3.04 -20.33
CA GLY A 194 -2.14 -3.22 -21.77
C GLY A 194 -0.71 -3.06 -22.29
N GLU A 195 -0.46 -3.55 -23.50
CA GLU A 195 0.81 -3.36 -24.23
C GLU A 195 2.06 -3.68 -23.41
N GLY A 196 2.02 -4.76 -22.62
CA GLY A 196 3.16 -5.19 -21.79
C GLY A 196 3.48 -4.23 -20.64
N GLY A 197 2.50 -3.46 -20.16
CA GLY A 197 2.67 -2.50 -19.06
C GLY A 197 2.85 -1.06 -19.52
N LYS A 198 2.83 -0.79 -20.84
CA LYS A 198 2.82 0.58 -21.35
C LYS A 198 1.49 1.30 -21.09
N VAL A 199 0.38 0.57 -21.15
CA VAL A 199 -0.95 1.08 -20.82
C VAL A 199 -1.29 0.63 -19.41
N LEU A 200 -1.44 1.59 -18.50
CA LEU A 200 -1.81 1.40 -17.10
C LEU A 200 -3.31 1.66 -16.93
N TYR A 201 -3.93 0.90 -16.04
CA TYR A 201 -5.27 1.20 -15.53
C TYR A 201 -5.16 1.55 -14.05
N LEU A 202 -5.64 2.74 -13.70
CA LEU A 202 -5.55 3.28 -12.35
C LEU A 202 -6.95 3.48 -11.76
N THR A 203 -7.12 3.18 -10.48
CA THR A 203 -8.30 3.60 -9.72
C THR A 203 -7.98 4.74 -8.77
N TYR A 204 -9.00 5.54 -8.46
CA TYR A 204 -9.01 6.51 -7.37
C TYR A 204 -10.42 6.67 -6.81
N ILE A 205 -10.54 7.24 -5.61
CA ILE A 205 -11.81 7.62 -4.99
C ILE A 205 -11.88 9.13 -4.82
N GLU A 206 -13.01 9.71 -5.19
CA GLU A 206 -13.42 11.05 -4.75
C GLU A 206 -14.19 10.90 -3.44
N PHE A 207 -13.72 11.51 -2.37
CA PHE A 207 -14.35 11.37 -1.05
C PHE A 207 -15.83 11.82 -1.05
N GLU A 208 -16.15 12.82 -1.87
CA GLU A 208 -17.47 13.44 -1.92
C GLU A 208 -18.54 12.55 -2.56
N GLU A 209 -18.17 11.68 -3.51
CA GLU A 209 -19.08 10.72 -4.15
C GLU A 209 -18.91 9.30 -3.60
N TYR A 210 -17.72 8.96 -3.11
CA TYR A 210 -17.34 7.65 -2.59
C TYR A 210 -17.53 6.51 -3.62
N PHE A 211 -17.35 6.83 -4.89
CA PHE A 211 -17.41 5.88 -6.01
C PHE A 211 -16.01 5.67 -6.62
N PRO A 212 -15.63 4.43 -6.97
CA PRO A 212 -14.35 4.19 -7.64
C PRO A 212 -14.40 4.58 -9.11
N HIS A 213 -13.42 5.39 -9.51
CA HIS A 213 -13.20 5.76 -10.91
C HIS A 213 -12.05 4.93 -11.47
N LEU A 214 -12.17 4.49 -12.72
CA LEU A 214 -11.10 3.80 -13.45
C LEU A 214 -10.64 4.69 -14.60
N VAL A 215 -9.34 4.93 -14.71
CA VAL A 215 -8.73 5.71 -15.79
C VAL A 215 -7.63 4.92 -16.49
N GLU A 216 -7.50 5.16 -17.78
CA GLU A 216 -6.43 4.60 -18.61
C GLU A 216 -5.31 5.64 -18.77
N VAL A 217 -4.07 5.24 -18.56
CA VAL A 217 -2.87 6.08 -18.71
C VAL A 217 -1.88 5.36 -19.61
N THR A 218 -1.41 6.02 -20.67
CA THR A 218 -0.35 5.48 -21.54
C THR A 218 0.99 6.13 -21.19
N LEU A 219 1.97 5.30 -20.85
CA LEU A 219 3.34 5.73 -20.61
C LEU A 219 4.02 6.19 -21.91
N ALA A 220 4.82 7.26 -21.82
CA ALA A 220 5.54 7.85 -22.95
C ALA A 220 6.71 6.99 -23.44
#